data_AF-A0A7L1GU15-F1
#
_entry.id   AF-A0A7L1GU15-F1
#
_cell.length_a   1.000
_cell.length_b   1.000
_cell.length_c   1.000
_cell.angle_alpha   90.00
_cell.angle_beta   90.00
_cell.angle_gamma   90.00
#
_symmetry.space_group_name_H-M   'P 1'
#
loop_
_entity.id
_entity.type
_entity.pdbx_description
1 polymer ?
#
loop_
_entity_poly.entity_id
_entity_poly.type
_entity_poly.pdbx_seq_one_letter_code
_entity_poly.pdbx_strand_id
1 'polypeptide(L)'
;EFSPYLPAPKDVRVYSYNFRSSLRWSPVEVDRGLVLYTVHFKTGAFNQWDEMNCTRITQTECSFPWSLKERRWTVVLRVRAELGQVTSEWVETDPFVAERNTTIGPPKVKNVIENSDSLLISVTPPFGSEAVDFLQYHVSYWENATSTTVKETKTSNTLFKIGDLKELTLYCVSIQAELRTHSDHRLLGLQSVPRCHRTTIS
;
A
#
# COMPACT_ATOMS: atom_id res chain seq x y z
N GLU A 1 -8.59 -25.27 -35.65
CA GLU A 1 -9.59 -25.80 -34.70
C GLU A 1 -9.87 -24.71 -33.68
N PHE A 2 -11.12 -24.29 -33.51
CA PHE A 2 -11.48 -23.33 -32.47
C PHE A 2 -11.62 -24.11 -31.16
N SER A 3 -10.76 -23.83 -30.18
CA SER A 3 -10.99 -24.33 -28.82
C SER A 3 -12.31 -23.73 -28.32
N PRO A 4 -13.33 -24.53 -27.95
CA PRO A 4 -14.59 -24.03 -27.41
C PRO A 4 -14.42 -23.48 -25.98
N TYR A 5 -13.21 -23.56 -25.42
CA TYR A 5 -12.90 -23.22 -24.05
C TYR A 5 -12.20 -21.85 -23.97
N LEU A 6 -12.84 -20.91 -23.26
CA LEU A 6 -12.26 -19.62 -22.93
C LEU A 6 -11.27 -19.81 -21.75
N PRO A 7 -9.98 -19.49 -21.91
CA PRO A 7 -9.01 -19.67 -20.84
C PRO A 7 -9.37 -18.86 -19.59
N ALA A 8 -9.12 -19.44 -18.42
CA ALA A 8 -9.28 -18.73 -17.16
C ALA A 8 -8.20 -17.64 -16.99
N PRO A 9 -8.52 -16.50 -16.34
CA PRO A 9 -7.54 -15.48 -16.02
C PRO A 9 -6.33 -16.03 -15.26
N LYS A 10 -5.13 -15.55 -15.59
CA LYS A 10 -3.88 -15.94 -14.91
C LYS A 10 -3.38 -14.82 -14.01
N ASP A 11 -2.43 -15.15 -13.13
CA ASP A 11 -1.76 -14.19 -12.25
C ASP A 11 -2.70 -13.36 -11.38
N VAL A 12 -3.85 -13.96 -11.03
CA VAL A 12 -4.92 -13.35 -10.23
C VAL A 12 -4.41 -13.10 -8.82
N ARG A 13 -4.30 -11.84 -8.43
CA ARG A 13 -3.76 -11.47 -7.11
C ARG A 13 -4.31 -10.14 -6.61
N VAL A 14 -4.38 -10.00 -5.29
CA VAL A 14 -4.73 -8.74 -4.64
C VAL A 14 -3.48 -7.89 -4.50
N TYR A 15 -3.56 -6.66 -5.00
CA TYR A 15 -2.58 -5.61 -4.74
C TYR A 15 -3.14 -4.64 -3.71
N SER A 16 -2.35 -4.30 -2.70
CA SER A 16 -2.78 -3.36 -1.67
C SER A 16 -1.64 -2.48 -1.20
N TYR A 17 -1.85 -1.16 -1.29
CA TYR A 17 -0.88 -0.15 -0.90
C TYR A 17 -1.58 0.97 -0.12
N ASN A 18 -1.14 1.24 1.11
CA ASN A 18 -1.79 2.20 2.01
C ASN A 18 -3.31 1.96 2.14
N PHE A 19 -3.71 0.69 2.28
CA PHE A 19 -5.12 0.26 2.36
C PHE A 19 -5.98 0.59 1.14
N ARG A 20 -5.35 0.91 0.00
CA ARG A 20 -6.01 0.98 -1.30
C ARG A 20 -5.77 -0.33 -2.00
N SER A 21 -6.81 -1.15 -2.06
CA SER A 21 -6.74 -2.52 -2.58
C SER A 21 -7.45 -2.65 -3.93
N SER A 22 -6.89 -3.48 -4.79
CA SER A 22 -7.49 -3.89 -6.05
C SER A 22 -7.12 -5.34 -6.39
N LEU A 23 -8.03 -6.04 -7.07
CA LEU A 23 -7.72 -7.32 -7.70
C LEU A 23 -7.12 -7.06 -9.07
N ARG A 24 -6.03 -7.74 -9.43
CA ARG A 24 -5.41 -7.66 -10.76
C ARG A 24 -5.16 -9.05 -11.33
N TRP A 25 -5.19 -9.15 -12.65
CA TRP A 25 -4.93 -10.38 -13.39
C TRP A 25 -4.29 -10.10 -14.75
N SER A 26 -3.74 -11.14 -15.38
CA SER A 26 -3.22 -11.08 -16.74
C SER A 26 -4.36 -11.11 -17.76
N PRO A 27 -4.28 -10.34 -18.85
CA PRO A 27 -5.25 -10.42 -19.95
C PRO A 27 -5.37 -11.85 -20.49
N VAL A 28 -6.59 -12.26 -20.82
CA VAL A 28 -6.86 -13.51 -21.54
C VAL A 28 -6.80 -13.22 -23.03
N GLU A 29 -5.80 -13.83 -23.70
CA GLU A 29 -5.58 -13.69 -25.13
C GLU A 29 -6.52 -14.63 -25.92
N VAL A 30 -7.21 -14.07 -26.92
CA VAL A 30 -8.10 -14.80 -27.83
C VAL A 30 -7.89 -14.32 -29.26
N ASP A 31 -8.10 -15.20 -30.24
CA ASP A 31 -7.84 -14.88 -31.66
C ASP A 31 -8.69 -13.71 -32.18
N ARG A 32 -9.95 -13.62 -31.72
CA ARG A 32 -10.90 -12.57 -32.11
C ARG A 32 -11.93 -12.32 -31.00
N GLY A 33 -12.36 -11.07 -30.91
CA GLY A 33 -13.42 -10.62 -30.01
C GLY A 33 -12.90 -9.89 -28.78
N LEU A 34 -13.83 -9.27 -28.04
CA LEU A 34 -13.52 -8.51 -26.84
C LEU A 34 -13.79 -9.37 -25.61
N VAL A 35 -12.74 -9.68 -24.85
CA VAL A 35 -12.87 -10.36 -23.57
C VAL A 35 -13.27 -9.34 -22.50
N LEU A 36 -14.32 -9.68 -21.77
CA LEU A 36 -14.80 -8.93 -20.61
C LEU A 36 -14.54 -9.74 -19.34
N TYR A 37 -14.51 -9.08 -18.19
CA TYR A 37 -14.26 -9.71 -16.90
C TYR A 37 -15.35 -9.36 -15.91
N THR A 38 -15.67 -10.34 -15.06
CA THR A 38 -16.61 -10.16 -13.95
C THR A 38 -15.94 -10.59 -12.67
N VAL A 39 -16.04 -9.76 -11.63
CA VAL A 39 -15.41 -9.98 -10.31
C VAL A 39 -16.47 -10.08 -9.23
N HIS A 40 -16.36 -11.12 -8.41
CA HIS A 40 -17.19 -11.30 -7.22
C HIS A 40 -16.29 -11.34 -5.98
N PHE A 41 -16.88 -11.06 -4.83
CA PHE A 41 -16.21 -11.19 -3.55
C PHE A 41 -17.10 -11.92 -2.55
N LYS A 42 -16.48 -12.41 -1.48
CA LYS A 42 -17.15 -12.84 -0.26
C LYS A 42 -16.30 -12.47 0.94
N THR A 43 -16.91 -12.43 2.11
CA THR A 43 -16.19 -12.10 3.35
C THR A 43 -16.19 -13.28 4.32
N GLY A 44 -15.29 -13.26 5.30
CA GLY A 44 -15.28 -14.27 6.36
C GLY A 44 -16.58 -14.32 7.16
N ALA A 45 -17.30 -13.20 7.28
CA ALA A 45 -18.59 -13.12 7.97
C ALA A 45 -19.77 -13.56 7.09
N PHE A 46 -19.67 -13.33 5.76
CA PHE A 46 -20.71 -13.67 4.79
C PHE A 46 -20.11 -14.52 3.67
N ASN A 47 -20.22 -15.84 3.81
CA ASN A 47 -19.72 -16.82 2.84
C ASN A 47 -20.67 -17.02 1.65
N GLN A 48 -21.14 -15.91 1.06
CA GLN A 48 -21.92 -15.88 -0.18
C GLN A 48 -21.22 -14.95 -1.16
N TRP A 49 -21.19 -15.35 -2.44
CA TRP A 49 -20.59 -14.53 -3.48
C TRP A 49 -21.50 -13.36 -3.81
N ASP A 50 -20.98 -12.15 -3.64
CA ASP A 50 -21.63 -10.90 -3.99
C ASP A 50 -20.92 -10.22 -5.15
N GLU A 51 -21.65 -9.38 -5.87
CA GLU A 51 -21.13 -8.65 -7.02
C GLU A 51 -20.28 -7.47 -6.56
N MET A 52 -19.20 -7.23 -7.30
CA MET A 52 -18.38 -6.03 -7.16
C MET A 52 -18.80 -5.01 -8.23
N ASN A 53 -18.34 -3.76 -8.14
CA ASN A 53 -18.57 -2.75 -9.19
C ASN A 53 -17.70 -3.00 -10.46
N CYS A 54 -17.59 -4.27 -10.86
CA CYS A 54 -16.70 -4.76 -11.92
C CYS A 54 -17.38 -5.94 -12.65
N THR A 55 -18.57 -5.68 -13.18
CA THR A 55 -19.32 -6.64 -14.00
C THR A 55 -19.10 -6.33 -15.47
N ARG A 56 -18.59 -7.30 -16.23
CA ARG A 56 -18.32 -7.19 -17.67
C ARG A 56 -17.42 -6.01 -18.06
N ILE A 57 -16.32 -5.83 -17.34
CA ILE A 57 -15.33 -4.77 -17.58
C ILE A 57 -14.24 -5.21 -18.56
N THR A 58 -13.61 -4.28 -19.28
CA THR A 58 -12.46 -4.59 -20.17
C THR A 58 -11.13 -4.50 -19.44
N GLN A 59 -11.08 -3.78 -18.32
CA GLN A 59 -9.87 -3.60 -17.54
C GLN A 59 -9.49 -4.90 -16.82
N THR A 60 -8.19 -5.12 -16.64
CA THR A 60 -7.64 -6.27 -15.89
C THR A 60 -7.34 -5.94 -14.43
N GLU A 61 -8.03 -4.93 -13.91
CA GLU A 61 -7.97 -4.47 -12.53
C GLU A 61 -9.38 -4.11 -12.04
N CYS A 62 -9.69 -4.49 -10.80
CA CYS A 62 -10.93 -4.14 -10.12
C CYS A 62 -10.64 -3.59 -8.72
N SER A 63 -11.02 -2.33 -8.47
CA SER A 63 -10.77 -1.67 -7.18
C SER A 63 -11.81 -2.04 -6.13
N PHE A 64 -11.37 -2.22 -4.88
CA PHE A 64 -12.26 -2.60 -3.79
C PHE A 64 -13.35 -1.53 -3.56
N PRO A 65 -14.64 -1.92 -3.46
CA PRO A 65 -15.72 -1.00 -3.16
C PRO A 65 -15.59 -0.44 -1.75
N TRP A 66 -16.31 0.65 -1.47
CA TRP A 66 -16.33 1.25 -0.13
C TRP A 66 -16.75 0.25 0.96
N SER A 67 -17.64 -0.69 0.64
CA SER A 67 -18.09 -1.74 1.56
C SER A 67 -16.97 -2.66 2.06
N LEU A 68 -15.84 -2.76 1.35
CA LEU A 68 -14.69 -3.58 1.73
C LEU A 68 -13.54 -2.76 2.32
N LYS A 69 -13.81 -1.55 2.82
CA LYS A 69 -12.79 -0.70 3.45
C LYS A 69 -12.40 -1.12 4.86
N GLU A 70 -13.20 -1.97 5.50
CA GLU A 70 -12.89 -2.48 6.83
C GLU A 70 -11.62 -3.34 6.76
N ARG A 71 -10.54 -2.85 7.36
CA ARG A 71 -9.19 -3.39 7.15
C ARG A 71 -9.00 -4.76 7.78
N ARG A 72 -9.87 -5.11 8.74
CA ARG A 72 -9.85 -6.37 9.50
C ARG A 72 -10.61 -7.49 8.82
N TRP A 73 -11.41 -7.19 7.81
CA TRP A 73 -12.20 -8.21 7.14
C TRP A 73 -11.31 -9.14 6.34
N THR A 74 -11.55 -10.43 6.50
CA THR A 74 -11.07 -11.44 5.57
C THR A 74 -11.94 -11.40 4.32
N VAL A 75 -11.32 -11.15 3.18
CA VAL A 75 -11.98 -11.09 1.87
C VAL A 75 -11.38 -12.16 0.96
N VAL A 76 -12.24 -12.86 0.23
CA VAL A 76 -11.85 -13.73 -0.88
C VAL A 76 -12.51 -13.18 -2.14
N LEU A 77 -11.74 -13.04 -3.21
CA LEU A 77 -12.26 -12.56 -4.50
C LEU A 77 -12.15 -13.65 -5.54
N ARG A 78 -12.95 -13.53 -6.58
CA ARG A 78 -12.83 -14.36 -7.78
C ARG A 78 -13.08 -13.57 -9.04
N VAL A 79 -12.43 -13.96 -10.12
CA VAL A 79 -12.61 -13.36 -11.45
C VAL A 79 -12.79 -14.45 -12.49
N ARG A 80 -13.59 -14.15 -13.52
CA ARG A 80 -13.70 -14.96 -14.73
C ARG A 80 -13.64 -14.07 -15.97
N ALA A 81 -13.28 -14.66 -17.10
CA ALA A 81 -13.37 -14.06 -18.42
C ALA A 81 -14.71 -14.41 -19.08
N GLU A 82 -15.21 -13.52 -19.93
CA GLU A 82 -16.45 -13.66 -20.69
C GLU A 82 -16.21 -13.22 -22.14
N LEU A 83 -16.61 -14.05 -23.10
CA LEU A 83 -16.54 -13.77 -24.54
C LEU A 83 -17.89 -14.12 -25.19
N GLY A 84 -18.71 -13.11 -25.45
CA GLY A 84 -20.08 -13.31 -25.90
C GLY A 84 -20.92 -14.02 -24.85
N GLN A 85 -21.32 -15.27 -25.10
CA GLN A 85 -22.04 -16.13 -24.15
C GLN A 85 -21.14 -17.18 -23.47
N VAL A 86 -19.87 -17.26 -23.86
CA VAL A 86 -18.91 -18.23 -23.29
C VAL A 86 -18.23 -17.61 -22.08
N THR A 87 -18.09 -18.36 -21.00
CA THR A 87 -17.39 -17.95 -19.78
C THR A 87 -16.26 -18.90 -19.45
N SER A 88 -15.16 -18.38 -18.90
CA SER A 88 -14.13 -19.22 -18.30
C SER A 88 -14.55 -19.77 -16.94
N GLU A 89 -13.77 -20.71 -16.42
CA GLU A 89 -13.81 -21.05 -15.00
C GLU A 89 -13.50 -19.82 -14.13
N TRP A 90 -14.02 -19.83 -12.90
CA TRP A 90 -13.69 -18.85 -11.88
C TRP A 90 -12.29 -19.12 -11.32
N VAL A 91 -11.53 -18.06 -11.11
CA VAL A 91 -10.25 -18.12 -10.41
C VAL A 91 -10.37 -17.33 -9.11
N GLU A 92 -10.25 -18.04 -7.99
CA GLU A 92 -10.33 -17.47 -6.65
C GLU A 92 -8.94 -17.04 -6.16
N THR A 93 -8.90 -16.01 -5.30
CA THR A 93 -7.69 -15.62 -4.57
C THR A 93 -7.54 -16.41 -3.28
N ASP A 94 -6.34 -16.41 -2.71
CA ASP A 94 -6.18 -16.69 -1.29
C ASP A 94 -6.93 -15.65 -0.44
N PRO A 95 -7.28 -15.98 0.82
CA PRO A 95 -7.87 -15.01 1.75
C PRO A 95 -6.96 -13.82 2.01
N PHE A 96 -7.51 -12.61 1.89
CA PHE A 96 -6.80 -11.34 2.07
C PHE A 96 -7.35 -10.57 3.27
N VAL A 97 -6.46 -10.02 4.11
CA VAL A 97 -6.80 -9.12 5.22
C VAL A 97 -5.91 -7.87 5.11
N ALA A 98 -6.51 -6.70 4.94
CA ALA A 98 -5.73 -5.49 4.65
C ALA A 98 -4.77 -5.11 5.80
N GLU A 99 -5.19 -5.25 7.07
CA GLU A 99 -4.34 -5.05 8.27
C GLU A 99 -3.13 -6.00 8.37
N ARG A 100 -3.08 -7.06 7.56
CA ARG A 100 -1.97 -8.04 7.56
C ARG A 100 -1.19 -8.06 6.26
N ASN A 101 -1.86 -7.78 5.15
CA ASN A 101 -1.32 -8.03 3.81
C ASN A 101 -1.07 -6.74 3.01
N THR A 102 -1.51 -5.57 3.48
CA THR A 102 -1.18 -4.32 2.77
C THR A 102 0.31 -4.02 2.86
N THR A 103 0.85 -3.45 1.79
CA THR A 103 2.11 -2.71 1.88
C THR A 103 1.83 -1.33 2.44
N ILE A 104 2.60 -0.92 3.46
CA ILE A 104 2.58 0.46 3.97
C ILE A 104 3.70 1.23 3.27
N GLY A 105 3.35 2.35 2.63
CA GLY A 105 4.30 3.29 2.06
C GLY A 105 4.92 4.21 3.11
N PRO A 106 6.02 4.91 2.76
CA PRO A 106 6.59 5.92 3.64
C PRO A 106 5.63 7.10 3.85
N PRO A 107 5.77 7.85 4.95
CA PRO A 107 5.06 9.11 5.11
C PRO A 107 5.57 10.15 4.09
N LYS A 108 4.71 11.11 3.75
CA LYS A 108 5.09 12.21 2.85
C LYS A 108 5.67 13.36 3.66
N VAL A 109 6.94 13.71 3.41
CA VAL A 109 7.55 14.93 3.98
C VAL A 109 6.88 16.16 3.35
N LYS A 110 6.22 16.96 4.18
CA LYS A 110 5.54 18.21 3.79
C LYS A 110 6.49 19.39 3.75
N ASN A 111 7.27 19.55 4.83
CA ASN A 111 8.20 20.66 4.98
C ASN A 111 9.37 20.24 5.87
N VAL A 112 10.52 20.87 5.67
CA VAL A 112 11.68 20.81 6.54
C VAL A 112 12.14 22.25 6.77
N ILE A 113 12.29 22.63 8.03
CA ILE A 113 12.84 23.92 8.41
C ILE A 113 14.25 23.66 8.95
N GLU A 114 15.25 24.19 8.25
CA GLU A 114 16.65 24.11 8.63
C GLU A 114 17.02 25.21 9.62
N ASN A 115 17.67 24.85 10.72
CA ASN A 115 18.32 25.77 11.65
C ASN A 115 19.81 25.42 11.77
N SER A 116 20.54 26.17 12.60
CA SER A 116 21.98 25.96 12.81
C SER A 116 22.28 24.60 13.45
N ASP A 117 21.46 24.19 14.44
CA ASP A 117 21.67 22.99 15.24
C ASP A 117 20.65 21.86 14.97
N SER A 118 19.72 22.07 14.03
CA SER A 118 18.54 21.21 13.94
C SER A 118 17.76 21.26 12.64
N LEU A 119 16.96 20.20 12.43
CA LEU A 119 15.96 20.10 11.37
C LEU A 119 14.58 19.87 11.99
N LEU A 120 13.63 20.77 11.74
CA LEU A 120 12.22 20.58 12.12
C LEU A 120 11.44 20.02 10.92
N ILE A 121 10.97 18.79 11.05
CA ILE A 121 10.39 18.02 9.94
C ILE A 121 8.90 17.84 10.17
N SER A 122 8.11 18.19 9.15
CA SER A 122 6.67 17.92 9.09
C SER A 122 6.36 16.83 8.08
N VAL A 123 5.57 15.84 8.49
CA VAL A 123 5.15 14.70 7.66
C VAL A 123 3.63 14.56 7.59
N THR A 124 3.16 13.90 6.54
CA THR A 124 1.78 13.42 6.42
C THR A 124 1.77 11.90 6.49
N PRO A 125 0.89 11.30 7.31
CA PRO A 125 0.67 9.86 7.33
C PRO A 125 0.41 9.30 5.92
N PRO A 126 0.85 8.06 5.63
CA PRO A 126 0.61 7.41 4.34
C PRO A 126 -0.88 7.08 4.08
N PHE A 127 -1.68 6.98 5.14
CA PHE A 127 -3.13 6.71 5.13
C PHE A 127 -3.79 7.37 6.36
N GLY A 128 -5.11 7.50 6.37
CA GLY A 128 -5.83 7.97 7.57
C GLY A 128 -5.83 6.90 8.66
N SER A 129 -5.53 7.27 9.90
CA SER A 129 -5.58 6.34 11.04
C SER A 129 -7.03 6.10 11.47
N GLU A 130 -7.39 4.84 11.76
CA GLU A 130 -8.63 4.54 12.48
C GLU A 130 -8.43 4.76 13.98
N ALA A 131 -9.51 4.89 14.75
CA ALA A 131 -9.46 5.32 16.16
C ALA A 131 -8.61 4.43 17.08
N VAL A 132 -8.29 3.20 16.64
CA VAL A 132 -7.56 2.18 17.40
C VAL A 132 -6.17 1.91 16.80
N ASP A 133 -5.78 2.63 15.76
CA ASP A 133 -4.48 2.48 15.10
C ASP A 133 -3.42 3.31 15.82
N PHE A 134 -2.26 2.70 16.09
CA PHE A 134 -1.08 3.41 16.58
C PHE A 134 -0.04 3.52 15.46
N LEU A 135 0.18 4.73 14.97
CA LEU A 135 1.20 5.02 13.96
C LEU A 135 2.47 5.56 14.63
N GLN A 136 3.60 4.95 14.33
CA GLN A 136 4.93 5.37 14.78
C GLN A 136 5.83 5.57 13.57
N TYR A 137 6.66 6.61 13.61
CA TYR A 137 7.67 6.89 12.60
C TYR A 137 9.04 6.53 13.14
N HIS A 138 9.77 5.73 12.38
CA HIS A 138 11.18 5.41 12.59
C HIS A 138 11.97 6.33 11.67
N VAL A 139 12.79 7.20 12.26
CA VAL A 139 13.52 8.25 11.56
C VAL A 139 15.00 7.93 11.63
N SER A 140 15.60 7.66 10.48
CA SER A 140 17.03 7.42 10.33
C SER A 140 17.69 8.65 9.70
N TYR A 141 18.80 9.10 10.24
CA TYR A 141 19.53 10.26 9.71
C TYR A 141 21.04 10.15 9.86
N TRP A 142 21.79 10.72 8.92
CA TRP A 142 23.25 10.65 8.85
C TRP A 142 23.85 11.83 8.08
N GLU A 143 25.15 12.10 8.29
CA GLU A 143 25.90 13.07 7.48
C GLU A 143 26.23 12.47 6.11
N ASN A 144 25.86 13.13 5.01
CA ASN A 144 25.92 12.56 3.65
C ASN A 144 27.31 12.12 3.19
N ALA A 145 28.36 12.86 3.60
CA ALA A 145 29.71 12.73 3.04
C ALA A 145 30.72 12.06 3.97
N THR A 146 30.39 11.84 5.24
CA THR A 146 31.39 11.59 6.30
C THR A 146 31.04 10.46 7.26
N SER A 147 29.79 10.00 7.32
CA SER A 147 29.36 9.09 8.39
C SER A 147 28.87 7.75 7.86
N THR A 148 29.52 6.66 8.29
CA THR A 148 28.96 5.30 8.24
C THR A 148 27.93 5.07 9.35
N THR A 149 27.85 5.98 10.32
CA THR A 149 26.97 5.87 11.48
C THR A 149 25.63 6.51 11.16
N VAL A 150 24.59 5.69 11.12
CA VAL A 150 23.18 6.11 11.04
C VAL A 150 22.66 6.31 12.45
N LYS A 151 22.09 7.48 12.73
CA LYS A 151 21.38 7.75 13.97
C LYS A 151 19.89 7.45 13.77
N GLU A 152 19.23 6.95 14.80
CA GLU A 152 17.81 6.60 14.76
C GLU A 152 17.03 7.25 15.89
N THR A 153 15.79 7.64 15.60
CA THR A 153 14.82 8.08 16.60
C THR A 153 13.42 7.63 16.21
N LYS A 154 12.51 7.56 17.20
CA LYS A 154 11.11 7.18 17.01
C LYS A 154 10.18 8.26 17.53
N THR A 155 9.11 8.52 16.79
CA THR A 155 8.10 9.50 17.20
C THR A 155 6.73 9.13 16.62
N SER A 156 5.67 9.42 17.35
CA SER A 156 4.30 9.35 16.82
C SER A 156 3.80 10.70 16.30
N ASN A 157 4.57 11.78 16.52
CA ASN A 157 4.19 13.11 16.09
C ASN A 157 4.43 13.29 14.59
N THR A 158 3.54 14.02 13.92
CA THR A 158 3.69 14.42 12.52
C THR A 158 4.57 15.66 12.34
N LEU A 159 4.95 16.31 13.44
CA LEU A 159 5.92 17.40 13.49
C LEU A 159 6.96 17.05 14.57
N PHE A 160 8.24 16.98 14.21
CA PHE A 160 9.29 16.60 15.14
C PHE A 160 10.64 17.25 14.77
N LYS A 161 11.47 17.49 15.80
CA LYS A 161 12.79 18.11 15.68
C LYS A 161 13.88 17.03 15.77
N ILE A 162 14.82 17.05 14.82
CA ILE A 162 16.12 16.38 14.94
C ILE A 162 17.10 17.46 15.41
N GLY A 163 17.61 17.34 16.65
CA GLY A 163 18.54 18.28 17.25
C GLY A 163 19.98 17.79 17.28
N ASP A 164 20.83 18.56 17.96
CA ASP A 164 22.26 18.26 18.19
C ASP A 164 23.03 18.00 16.88
N LEU A 165 22.69 18.77 15.85
CA LEU A 165 23.33 18.73 14.54
C LEU A 165 24.44 19.77 14.45
N LYS A 166 25.45 19.48 13.63
CA LYS A 166 26.53 20.44 13.35
C LYS A 166 26.01 21.52 12.39
N GLU A 167 26.47 22.75 12.57
CA GLU A 167 26.20 23.85 11.63
C GLU A 167 26.79 23.57 10.24
N LEU A 168 26.20 24.18 9.21
CA LEU A 168 26.65 24.11 7.80
C LEU A 168 26.87 22.70 7.24
N THR A 169 26.26 21.68 7.87
CA THR A 169 26.49 20.26 7.60
C THR A 169 25.29 19.65 6.89
N LEU A 170 25.56 18.83 5.88
CA LEU A 170 24.53 18.17 5.07
C LEU A 170 24.10 16.85 5.71
N TYR A 171 22.86 16.80 6.17
CA TYR A 171 22.24 15.62 6.77
C TYR A 171 21.20 15.02 5.83
N CYS A 172 21.26 13.71 5.61
CA CYS A 172 20.21 12.96 4.92
C CYS A 172 19.29 12.30 5.94
N VAL A 173 17.98 12.34 5.67
CA VAL A 173 16.93 11.79 6.54
C VAL A 173 16.08 10.83 5.73
N SER A 174 15.78 9.68 6.30
CA SER A 174 14.84 8.69 5.77
C SER A 174 13.86 8.28 6.87
N ILE A 175 12.59 8.11 6.50
CA ILE A 175 11.49 7.88 7.44
C ILE A 175 10.71 6.65 7.01
N GLN A 176 10.42 5.78 7.96
CA GLN A 176 9.60 4.59 7.79
C GLN A 176 8.41 4.66 8.74
N ALA A 177 7.21 4.32 8.25
CA ALA A 177 6.02 4.22 9.09
C ALA A 177 5.86 2.80 9.62
N GLU A 178 5.55 2.67 10.90
CA GLU A 178 5.14 1.43 11.55
C GLU A 178 3.70 1.59 12.03
N LEU A 179 2.81 0.72 11.56
CA LEU A 179 1.47 0.60 12.09
C LEU A 179 1.43 -0.53 13.11
N ARG A 180 0.92 -0.24 14.30
CA ARG A 180 0.54 -1.23 15.29
C ARG A 180 -0.97 -1.29 15.38
N THR A 181 -1.52 -2.43 15.04
CA THR A 181 -2.96 -2.67 15.13
C THR A 181 -3.34 -3.16 16.53
N HIS A 182 -4.63 -3.16 16.83
CA HIS A 182 -5.15 -3.63 18.13
C HIS A 182 -4.80 -5.11 18.43
N SER A 183 -4.57 -5.92 17.40
CA SER A 183 -4.16 -7.33 17.57
C SER A 183 -2.66 -7.51 17.83
N ASP A 184 -1.95 -6.42 18.16
CA ASP A 184 -0.48 -6.32 18.28
C ASP A 184 0.26 -6.76 17.00
N HIS A 185 -0.45 -6.76 15.86
CA HIS A 185 0.19 -6.98 14.57
C HIS A 185 0.95 -5.71 14.18
N ARG A 186 2.20 -5.89 13.75
CA ARG A 186 3.10 -4.81 13.38
C ARG A 186 3.37 -4.87 11.90
N LEU A 187 2.91 -3.84 11.19
CA LEU A 187 3.25 -3.63 9.80
C LEU A 187 4.29 -2.53 9.71
N LEU A 188 5.53 -2.94 9.41
CA LEU A 188 6.60 -2.02 9.09
C LEU A 188 6.51 -1.67 7.60
N GLY A 189 6.37 -0.39 7.29
CA GLY A 189 6.25 0.10 5.93
C GLY A 189 7.56 0.14 5.17
N LEU A 190 7.50 0.64 3.95
CA LEU A 190 8.66 0.90 3.13
C LEU A 190 9.41 2.13 3.65
N GLN A 191 10.74 2.05 3.57
CA GLN A 191 11.61 3.17 3.91
C GLN A 191 11.51 4.27 2.85
N SER A 192 11.46 5.54 3.27
CA SER A 192 11.43 6.65 2.31
C SER A 192 12.76 6.78 1.60
N VAL A 193 12.72 7.27 0.35
CA VAL A 193 13.92 7.77 -0.32
C VAL A 193 14.56 8.85 0.58
N PRO A 194 15.88 8.80 0.84
CA PRO A 194 16.54 9.79 1.67
C PRO A 194 16.41 11.20 1.10
N ARG A 195 16.13 12.18 1.96
CA ARG A 195 16.13 13.61 1.61
C ARG A 195 17.20 14.32 2.42
N CYS A 196 18.04 15.10 1.75
CA CYS A 196 19.18 15.73 2.38
C CYS A 196 18.99 17.23 2.51
N HIS A 197 19.26 17.76 3.70
CA HIS A 197 19.08 19.14 4.10
C HIS A 197 20.35 19.63 4.79
N ARG A 198 20.74 20.87 4.53
CA ARG A 198 21.94 21.47 5.12
C ARG A 198 21.52 22.41 6.25
N THR A 199 22.09 22.21 7.43
CA THR A 199 21.92 23.14 8.56
C THR A 199 22.48 24.51 8.23
N THR A 200 21.92 25.55 8.84
CA THR A 200 22.35 26.94 8.60
C THR A 200 23.53 27.31 9.49
N ILE A 201 23.99 28.55 9.39
CA ILE A 201 24.83 29.18 10.42
C ILE A 201 23.93 29.92 11.42
N SER A 202 24.38 30.05 12.66
CA SER A 202 23.69 30.86 13.68
C SER A 202 23.81 32.36 13.44
#